data_AF-X0X6R5-F1
#
_entry.id   AF-X0X6R5-F1
#
_cell.length_a   1.000
_cell.length_b   1.000
_cell.length_c   1.000
_cell.angle_alpha   90.00
_cell.angle_beta   90.00
_cell.angle_gamma   90.00
#
_symmetry.space_group_name_H-M   'P 1'
#
loop_
_entity.id
_entity.type
_entity.pdbx_description
1 polymer ?
#
loop_
_entity_poly.entity_id
_entity_poly.type
_entity_poly.pdbx_seq_one_letter_code
_entity_poly.pdbx_strand_id
1 'polypeptide(L)'
;MTILEKAKFNDISKEMEEVASDENINVKELMEKIAEGKVVIPASSLHSNLKPIGIGEGLRTKVNANIGSSPNRADINEELEKLRVSIKHEADTVMDLSTGGNIDEIRKAIIKESTVPIGTVPIYQAAIEK
;
A
#
# COMPACT_ATOMS: atom_id res chain seq x y z
N MET A 1 6.11 -2.67 16.43
CA MET A 1 4.92 -3.53 16.63
C MET A 1 4.03 -3.38 15.41
N THR A 2 3.61 -4.49 14.82
CA THR A 2 2.72 -4.51 13.65
C THR A 2 1.26 -4.29 14.07
N ILE A 3 0.39 -3.96 13.11
CA ILE A 3 -1.06 -3.83 13.36
C ILE A 3 -1.67 -5.16 13.82
N LEU A 4 -1.18 -6.29 13.29
CA LEU A 4 -1.59 -7.63 13.73
C LEU A 4 -1.24 -7.88 15.21
N GLU A 5 -0.03 -7.52 15.63
CA GLU A 5 0.38 -7.66 17.03
C GLU A 5 -0.51 -6.82 17.95
N LYS A 6 -0.74 -5.55 17.60
CA LYS A 6 -1.65 -4.67 18.36
C LYS A 6 -3.06 -5.28 18.50
N ALA A 7 -3.62 -5.78 17.40
CA ALA A 7 -4.93 -6.42 17.41
C ALA A 7 -4.98 -7.64 18.35
N LYS A 8 -3.94 -8.48 18.34
CA LYS A 8 -3.84 -9.64 19.25
C LYS A 8 -3.72 -9.25 20.72
N PHE A 9 -3.20 -8.05 21.01
CA PHE A 9 -3.15 -7.50 22.37
C PHE A 9 -4.40 -6.68 22.75
N ASN A 10 -5.45 -6.67 21.91
CA ASN A 10 -6.63 -5.82 22.07
C ASN A 10 -6.30 -4.32 22.14
N ASP A 11 -5.23 -3.91 21.46
CA ASP A 11 -4.80 -2.52 21.32
C ASP A 11 -5.32 -1.95 19.99
N ILE A 12 -6.33 -1.09 20.05
CA ILE A 12 -6.93 -0.46 18.87
C ILE A 12 -6.00 0.64 18.38
N SER A 13 -5.51 0.50 17.15
CA SER A 13 -4.64 1.50 16.53
C SER A 13 -5.43 2.53 15.72
N LYS A 14 -4.83 3.71 15.49
CA LYS A 14 -5.42 4.76 14.66
C LYS A 14 -5.77 4.26 13.25
N GLU A 15 -4.93 3.41 12.68
CA GLU A 15 -5.16 2.80 11.37
C GLU A 15 -6.42 1.92 11.35
N MET A 16 -6.72 1.21 12.45
CA MET A 16 -7.96 0.45 12.57
C MET A 16 -9.17 1.37 12.65
N GLU A 17 -9.10 2.47 13.39
CA GLU A 17 -10.20 3.45 13.48
C GLU A 17 -10.51 4.09 12.12
N GLU A 18 -9.47 4.50 11.38
CA GLU A 18 -9.61 5.09 10.05
C GLU A 18 -10.23 4.11 9.05
N VAL A 19 -9.75 2.85 9.02
CA VAL A 19 -10.32 1.81 8.16
C VAL A 19 -11.74 1.45 8.56
N ALA A 20 -12.04 1.32 9.85
CA ALA A 20 -13.38 1.01 10.34
C ALA A 20 -14.38 2.10 9.94
N SER A 21 -13.96 3.37 10.02
CA SER A 21 -14.75 4.51 9.57
C SER A 21 -14.99 4.48 8.05
N ASP A 22 -13.94 4.25 7.25
CA ASP A 22 -14.03 4.23 5.78
C ASP A 22 -14.89 3.06 5.25
N GLU A 23 -14.86 1.91 5.94
CA GLU A 23 -15.66 0.72 5.61
C GLU A 23 -17.04 0.71 6.30
N ASN A 24 -17.33 1.70 7.15
CA ASN A 24 -18.57 1.79 7.93
C ASN A 24 -18.87 0.51 8.76
N ILE A 25 -17.85 0.01 9.48
CA ILE A 25 -17.95 -1.15 10.37
C ILE A 25 -17.50 -0.83 11.79
N ASN A 26 -17.81 -1.71 12.74
CA ASN A 26 -17.34 -1.54 14.10
C ASN A 26 -15.83 -1.79 14.22
N VAL A 27 -15.09 -0.88 14.86
CA VAL A 27 -13.62 -1.02 15.02
C VAL A 27 -13.21 -2.27 15.80
N LYS A 28 -14.02 -2.74 16.75
CA LYS A 28 -13.72 -3.99 17.49
C LYS A 28 -13.91 -5.21 16.58
N GLU A 29 -14.95 -5.22 15.76
CA GLU A 29 -15.15 -6.28 14.76
C GLU A 29 -13.97 -6.32 13.77
N LEU A 30 -13.53 -5.16 13.29
CA LEU A 30 -12.35 -5.06 12.43
C LEU A 30 -11.09 -5.58 13.15
N MET A 31 -10.85 -5.17 14.39
CA MET A 31 -9.71 -5.61 15.19
C MET A 31 -9.72 -7.13 15.39
N GLU A 32 -10.86 -7.74 15.69
CA GLU A 32 -11.02 -9.20 15.80
C GLU A 32 -10.66 -9.90 14.49
N LYS A 33 -11.17 -9.42 13.35
CA LYS A 33 -10.81 -9.95 12.03
C LYS A 33 -9.31 -9.81 11.72
N ILE A 34 -8.68 -8.71 12.15
CA ILE A 34 -7.23 -8.54 12.01
C ILE A 34 -6.49 -9.54 12.91
N ALA A 35 -6.88 -9.69 14.18
CA ALA A 35 -6.26 -10.63 15.12
C ALA A 35 -6.34 -12.09 14.64
N GLU A 36 -7.45 -12.44 13.97
CA GLU A 36 -7.67 -13.74 13.31
C GLU A 36 -6.92 -13.90 11.98
N GLY A 37 -6.32 -12.84 11.44
CA GLY A 37 -5.60 -12.85 10.17
C GLY A 37 -6.50 -12.84 8.93
N LYS A 38 -7.78 -12.49 9.07
CA LYS A 38 -8.76 -12.38 7.97
C LYS A 38 -8.71 -11.03 7.25
N VAL A 39 -8.18 -10.01 7.92
CA VAL A 39 -8.01 -8.66 7.39
C VAL A 39 -6.59 -8.17 7.68
N VAL A 40 -6.01 -7.46 6.72
CA VAL A 40 -4.71 -6.78 6.86
C VAL A 40 -4.84 -5.29 6.57
N ILE A 41 -3.99 -4.49 7.20
CA ILE A 41 -3.82 -3.06 6.90
C ILE A 41 -2.33 -2.84 6.56
N PRO A 42 -1.94 -2.74 5.27
CA PRO A 42 -0.55 -2.48 4.89
C PRO A 42 -0.18 -1.02 5.17
N ALA A 43 0.27 -0.74 6.39
CA ALA A 43 0.68 0.58 6.82
C ALA A 43 2.12 0.58 7.34
N SER A 44 3.07 0.77 6.41
CA SER A 44 4.47 0.97 6.78
C SER A 44 4.63 2.29 7.53
N SER A 45 5.36 2.29 8.66
CA SER A 45 5.67 3.52 9.40
C SER A 45 6.53 4.51 8.63
N LEU A 46 7.15 4.08 7.52
CA LEU A 46 7.95 4.93 6.64
C LEU A 46 7.10 5.61 5.56
N HIS A 47 5.83 5.27 5.43
CA HIS A 47 4.92 5.87 4.45
C HIS A 47 4.06 6.95 5.09
N SER A 48 4.61 8.16 5.22
CA SER A 48 4.00 9.25 6.00
C SER A 48 2.67 9.79 5.45
N ASN A 49 2.46 9.71 4.13
CA ASN A 49 1.29 10.27 3.45
C ASN A 49 0.16 9.26 3.23
N LEU A 50 0.29 8.06 3.80
CA LEU A 50 -0.63 6.96 3.59
C LEU A 50 -1.99 7.22 4.25
N LYS A 51 -3.07 7.05 3.48
CA LYS A 51 -4.41 6.74 4.00
C LYS A 51 -4.49 5.22 4.20
N PRO A 52 -4.67 4.71 5.43
CA PRO A 52 -4.77 3.29 5.69
C PRO A 52 -5.93 2.64 4.93
N ILE A 53 -5.68 1.46 4.37
CA ILE A 53 -6.67 0.66 3.63
C ILE A 53 -6.77 -0.72 4.28
N GLY A 54 -7.98 -1.17 4.59
CA GLY A 54 -8.24 -2.54 5.02
C GLY A 54 -8.45 -3.46 3.83
N ILE A 55 -7.82 -4.64 3.86
CA ILE A 55 -7.96 -5.66 2.81
C ILE A 55 -8.34 -6.98 3.48
N GLY A 56 -9.52 -7.52 3.18
CA GLY A 56 -9.93 -8.82 3.71
C GLY A 56 -11.43 -9.04 3.83
N GLU A 57 -11.79 -10.08 4.58
CA GLU A 57 -13.16 -10.59 4.67
C GLU A 57 -14.16 -9.57 5.27
N GLY A 58 -15.28 -9.37 4.57
CA GLY A 58 -16.36 -8.47 5.02
C GLY A 58 -16.09 -6.97 4.81
N LEU A 59 -14.98 -6.62 4.15
CA LEU A 59 -14.73 -5.26 3.65
C LEU A 59 -15.12 -5.18 2.16
N ARG A 60 -15.20 -3.96 1.61
CA ARG A 60 -15.37 -3.77 0.16
C ARG A 60 -14.19 -4.38 -0.60
N THR A 61 -14.47 -4.96 -1.76
CA THR A 61 -13.42 -5.48 -2.66
C THR A 61 -12.43 -4.39 -3.03
N LYS A 62 -11.14 -4.73 -3.03
CA LYS A 62 -10.03 -3.82 -3.31
C LYS A 62 -9.40 -4.12 -4.65
N VAL A 63 -8.98 -3.07 -5.37
CA VAL A 63 -8.33 -3.15 -6.68
C VAL A 63 -6.92 -2.59 -6.59
N ASN A 64 -5.97 -3.32 -7.17
CA ASN A 64 -4.58 -2.89 -7.29
C ASN A 64 -4.25 -2.48 -8.72
N ALA A 65 -3.53 -1.36 -8.88
CA ALA A 65 -2.95 -0.96 -10.16
C ALA A 65 -1.43 -1.22 -10.19
N ASN A 66 -0.91 -1.72 -11.31
CA ASN A 66 0.52 -1.93 -11.50
C ASN A 66 1.09 -0.80 -12.35
N ILE A 67 2.16 -0.18 -11.85
CA ILE A 67 2.99 0.80 -12.56
C ILE A 67 4.45 0.33 -12.55
N GLY A 68 5.35 1.11 -13.13
CA GLY A 68 6.78 0.81 -13.09
C GLY A 68 7.49 1.10 -14.40
N SER A 69 8.78 1.38 -14.27
CA SER A 69 9.70 1.58 -15.38
C SER A 69 10.23 0.28 -15.97
N SER A 70 10.80 0.36 -17.17
CA SER A 70 11.47 -0.75 -17.85
C SER A 70 12.84 -0.31 -18.38
N PRO A 71 13.73 -1.24 -18.78
CA PRO A 71 15.01 -0.90 -19.38
C PRO A 71 14.90 -0.01 -20.63
N ASN A 72 13.79 -0.08 -21.35
CA ASN A 72 13.56 0.70 -22.57
C ASN A 72 12.92 2.06 -22.31
N ARG A 73 12.27 2.24 -21.15
CA ARG A 73 11.56 3.48 -20.80
C ARG A 73 11.51 3.62 -19.28
N ALA A 74 12.28 4.58 -18.77
CA ALA A 74 12.38 4.89 -17.36
C ALA A 74 12.42 6.41 -17.17
N ASP A 75 11.25 6.99 -16.95
CA ASP A 75 11.08 8.42 -16.65
C ASP A 75 10.26 8.56 -15.37
N ILE A 76 10.80 9.29 -14.40
CA ILE A 76 10.19 9.47 -13.09
C ILE A 76 8.84 10.22 -13.17
N ASN A 77 8.72 11.21 -14.05
CA ASN A 77 7.50 11.99 -14.19
C ASN A 77 6.38 11.15 -14.82
N GLU A 78 6.72 10.25 -15.75
CA GLU A 78 5.76 9.30 -16.31
C GLU A 78 5.25 8.32 -15.24
N GLU A 79 6.12 7.77 -14.39
CA GLU A 79 5.66 6.88 -13.31
C GLU A 79 4.81 7.61 -12.26
N LEU A 80 5.15 8.85 -11.93
CA LEU A 80 4.33 9.69 -11.05
C LEU A 80 2.98 10.02 -11.69
N GLU A 81 2.92 10.25 -13.00
CA GLU A 81 1.65 10.47 -13.68
C GLU A 81 0.77 9.21 -13.67
N LYS A 82 1.36 8.02 -13.91
CA LYS A 82 0.62 6.75 -13.78
C LYS A 82 0.10 6.55 -12.36
N LEU A 83 0.87 6.91 -11.34
CA LEU A 83 0.43 6.89 -9.93
C LEU A 83 -0.77 7.80 -9.72
N ARG A 84 -0.69 9.07 -10.16
CA ARG A 84 -1.80 10.03 -10.04
C ARG A 84 -3.06 9.55 -10.73
N VAL A 85 -2.93 9.02 -11.95
CA VAL A 85 -4.07 8.46 -12.72
C VAL A 85 -4.67 7.27 -11.97
N SER A 86 -3.85 6.38 -11.42
CA SER A 86 -4.31 5.22 -10.65
C SER A 86 -5.12 5.65 -9.42
N ILE A 87 -4.62 6.62 -8.65
CA ILE A 87 -5.32 7.14 -7.47
C ILE A 87 -6.59 7.91 -7.86
N LYS A 88 -6.53 8.72 -8.92
CA LYS A 88 -7.67 9.48 -9.45
C LYS A 88 -8.83 8.57 -9.87
N HIS A 89 -8.52 7.37 -10.35
CA HIS A 89 -9.49 6.35 -10.71
C HIS A 89 -9.69 5.29 -9.62
N GLU A 90 -9.40 5.65 -8.37
CA GLU A 90 -9.77 4.90 -7.16
C GLU A 90 -9.14 3.51 -7.03
N ALA A 91 -7.92 3.31 -7.56
CA ALA A 91 -7.13 2.14 -7.19
C ALA A 91 -6.83 2.17 -5.67
N ASP A 92 -7.22 1.12 -4.95
CA ASP A 92 -7.04 1.00 -3.50
C ASP A 92 -5.57 0.81 -3.11
N THR A 93 -4.78 0.19 -3.99
CA THR A 93 -3.33 0.01 -3.83
C THR A 93 -2.61 0.16 -5.16
N VAL A 94 -1.32 0.46 -5.11
CA VAL A 94 -0.47 0.50 -6.30
C VAL A 94 0.78 -0.35 -6.07
N MET A 95 1.22 -1.10 -7.08
CA MET A 95 2.53 -1.75 -7.03
C MET A 95 3.49 -1.10 -8.01
N ASP A 96 4.69 -0.78 -7.51
CA ASP A 96 5.84 -0.43 -8.32
C ASP A 96 6.58 -1.70 -8.76
N LEU A 97 6.43 -2.04 -10.04
CA LEU A 97 7.06 -3.20 -10.67
C LEU A 97 8.24 -2.79 -11.58
N SER A 98 8.89 -1.68 -11.25
CA SER A 98 10.04 -1.17 -12.01
C SER A 98 11.16 -2.20 -12.18
N THR A 99 11.76 -2.22 -13.37
CA THR A 99 12.86 -3.12 -13.76
C THR A 99 14.00 -2.42 -14.48
N GLY A 100 13.95 -1.09 -14.64
CA GLY A 100 14.99 -0.32 -15.33
C GLY A 100 15.09 1.13 -14.88
N GLY A 101 16.20 1.78 -15.25
CA GLY A 101 16.54 3.11 -14.74
C GLY A 101 16.92 3.10 -13.26
N ASN A 102 16.84 4.26 -12.61
CA ASN A 102 17.14 4.42 -11.19
C ASN A 102 15.91 4.05 -10.33
N ILE A 103 15.73 2.75 -10.05
CA ILE A 103 14.59 2.22 -9.30
C ILE A 103 14.45 2.89 -7.93
N ASP A 104 15.55 3.12 -7.22
CA ASP A 104 15.54 3.73 -5.90
C ASP A 104 14.97 5.14 -5.92
N GLU A 105 15.39 5.96 -6.89
CA GLU A 105 14.92 7.33 -7.03
C GLU A 105 13.44 7.39 -7.43
N ILE A 106 13.05 6.56 -8.42
CA ILE A 106 11.68 6.45 -8.89
C ILE A 106 10.76 6.05 -7.74
N ARG A 107 11.11 4.98 -7.02
CA ARG A 107 10.27 4.46 -5.93
C ARG A 107 10.18 5.41 -4.74
N LYS A 108 11.26 6.09 -4.37
CA LYS A 108 11.22 7.12 -3.31
C LYS A 108 10.26 8.24 -3.68
N ALA A 109 10.22 8.67 -4.94
CA ALA A 109 9.26 9.66 -5.41
C ALA A 109 7.82 9.12 -5.38
N ILE A 110 7.60 7.88 -5.86
CA ILE A 110 6.28 7.21 -5.81
C ILE A 110 5.76 7.14 -4.37
N ILE A 111 6.56 6.64 -3.42
CA ILE A 111 6.15 6.50 -2.01
C ILE A 111 5.85 7.87 -1.38
N LYS A 112 6.66 8.89 -1.70
CA LYS A 112 6.47 10.25 -1.19
C LYS A 112 5.16 10.86 -1.69
N GLU A 113 4.76 10.60 -2.93
CA GLU A 113 3.56 11.18 -3.52
C GLU A 113 2.30 10.33 -3.27
N SER A 114 2.44 9.01 -3.09
CA SER A 114 1.31 8.11 -2.94
C SER A 114 0.57 8.32 -1.62
N THR A 115 -0.76 8.34 -1.71
CA THR A 115 -1.66 8.29 -0.56
C THR A 115 -2.22 6.88 -0.31
N VAL A 116 -1.96 5.92 -1.20
CA VAL A 116 -2.41 4.53 -1.09
C VAL A 116 -1.22 3.59 -0.86
N PRO A 117 -1.42 2.39 -0.28
CA PRO A 117 -0.34 1.44 -0.05
C PRO A 117 0.48 1.15 -1.32
N ILE A 118 1.81 1.16 -1.19
CA ILE A 118 2.73 0.79 -2.27
C ILE A 118 3.30 -0.62 -2.02
N GLY A 119 3.06 -1.52 -2.97
CA GLY A 119 3.70 -2.83 -3.02
C GLY A 119 4.88 -2.87 -4.00
N THR A 120 5.77 -3.84 -3.82
CA THR A 120 6.90 -4.10 -4.72
C THR A 120 7.15 -5.60 -4.86
N VAL A 121 8.00 -5.97 -5.81
CA VAL A 121 8.54 -7.34 -5.93
C VAL A 121 10.07 -7.24 -5.74
N PRO A 122 10.59 -7.43 -4.51
CA PRO A 122 12.00 -7.14 -4.19
C PRO A 122 13.02 -7.86 -5.07
N ILE A 123 12.70 -9.05 -5.57
CA ILE A 123 13.59 -9.83 -6.44
C ILE A 123 13.86 -9.13 -7.78
N TYR A 124 12.98 -8.26 -8.26
CA TYR A 124 13.19 -7.52 -9.52
C TYR A 124 14.37 -6.56 -9.42
N GLN A 125 14.48 -5.83 -8.31
CA GLN A 125 15.60 -4.94 -8.05
C GLN A 125 16.88 -5.72 -7.75
N ALA A 126 16.79 -6.75 -6.89
CA ALA A 126 17.93 -7.59 -6.55
C ALA A 126 18.55 -8.31 -7.77
N ALA A 127 17.76 -8.58 -8.81
CA ALA A 127 18.26 -9.18 -10.05
C ALA A 127 19.05 -8.21 -10.94
N ILE A 128 18.85 -6.89 -10.79
CA ILE A 128 19.50 -5.87 -11.61
C ILE A 128 20.62 -5.12 -10.88
N GLU A 129 20.53 -5.03 -9.54
CA GLU A 129 21.58 -4.50 -8.68
C GLU A 129 22.61 -5.60 -8.41
N LYS A 130 23.81 -5.44 -8.99
CA LYS A 130 24.94 -6.36 -8.80
C LYS A 130 25.87 -5.88 -7.71
#